data_AF-A0A918WWQ4-F1
#
_entry.id   AF-A0A918WWQ4-F1
#
_cell.length_a   1.000
_cell.length_b   1.000
_cell.length_c   1.000
_cell.angle_alpha   90.00
_cell.angle_beta   90.00
_cell.angle_gamma   90.00
#
_symmetry.space_group_name_H-M   'P 1'
#
loop_
_entity.id
_entity.type
_entity.pdbx_description
1 polymer ?
#
loop_
_entity_poly.entity_id
_entity_poly.type
_entity_poly.pdbx_seq_one_letter_code
_entity_poly.pdbx_strand_id
1 'polypeptide(L)'
;MAQLTWEAQPITFDTTGFEHLDGTRWFDPETRDVVVLGVGEALPRSTHWLYEIDVLRRELAHTHAARPVPGPAPGLDPHPTARLLEADAVALDGCLALYTLVAEKLPKSATGRLFRASFVLAKADRTAVLTGQFEEWEISGMRESLVNLQTGGPDGKRGGHPYDPELPFEPSDDPAWDEQFPRHPLSKARAWVRTVRESAVVAREFKALPPFRTR
;
A
#
# COMPACT_ATOMS: atom_id res chain seq x y z
N MET A 1 -24.61 22.04 -12.05
CA MET A 1 -23.56 21.26 -11.35
C MET A 1 -22.36 22.17 -11.20
N ALA A 2 -22.10 22.66 -9.98
CA ALA A 2 -20.97 23.55 -9.74
C ALA A 2 -19.69 22.70 -9.70
N GLN A 3 -18.76 22.96 -10.63
CA GLN A 3 -17.39 22.47 -10.51
C GLN A 3 -16.76 23.20 -9.33
N LEU A 4 -16.61 22.49 -8.20
CA LEU A 4 -15.71 22.95 -7.13
C LEU A 4 -14.31 22.97 -7.71
N THR A 5 -13.82 24.16 -8.05
CA THR A 5 -12.39 24.43 -8.27
C THR A 5 -11.70 24.32 -6.93
N TRP A 6 -11.09 23.17 -6.66
CA TRP A 6 -10.29 22.97 -5.46
C TRP A 6 -8.99 23.74 -5.62
N GLU A 7 -8.87 24.87 -4.93
CA GLU A 7 -7.59 25.58 -4.83
C GLU A 7 -6.60 24.85 -3.91
N ALA A 8 -7.07 23.91 -3.06
CA ALA A 8 -6.26 23.16 -2.11
C ALA A 8 -6.35 21.63 -2.32
N GLN A 9 -5.21 20.96 -2.17
CA GLN A 9 -5.11 19.48 -2.18
C GLN A 9 -5.89 18.90 -0.99
N PRO A 10 -6.68 17.81 -1.17
CA PRO A 10 -7.49 17.25 -0.08
C PRO A 10 -6.66 16.62 1.05
N ILE A 11 -5.41 16.26 0.77
CA ILE A 11 -4.45 15.73 1.74
C ILE A 11 -3.12 16.41 1.46
N THR A 12 -2.52 17.00 2.48
CA THR A 12 -1.10 17.37 2.51
C THR A 12 -0.39 16.53 3.55
N PHE A 13 0.93 16.40 3.46
CA PHE A 13 1.76 15.59 4.36
C PHE A 13 3.19 16.15 4.37
N ASP A 14 4.06 15.63 5.24
CA ASP A 14 5.49 15.96 5.21
C ASP A 14 6.15 15.41 3.94
N THR A 15 6.56 16.32 3.05
CA THR A 15 7.22 16.00 1.78
C THR A 15 8.74 16.11 1.88
N THR A 16 9.33 16.12 3.08
CA THR A 16 10.79 16.18 3.25
C THR A 16 11.48 15.06 2.46
N GLY A 17 12.48 15.40 1.66
CA GLY A 17 13.20 14.47 0.78
C GLY A 17 12.57 14.27 -0.61
N PHE A 18 11.33 14.75 -0.82
CA PHE A 18 10.68 14.67 -2.12
C PHE A 18 10.72 15.99 -2.91
N GLU A 19 10.96 15.87 -4.21
CA GLU A 19 10.75 16.93 -5.19
C GLU A 19 9.31 16.89 -5.71
N HIS A 20 8.69 18.06 -5.84
CA HIS A 20 7.32 18.18 -6.38
C HIS A 20 7.38 18.18 -7.91
N LEU A 21 6.89 17.11 -8.54
CA LEU A 21 6.87 16.97 -10.00
C LEU A 21 5.71 17.75 -10.63
N ASP A 22 4.53 17.64 -10.02
CA ASP A 22 3.35 18.44 -10.32
C ASP A 22 2.42 18.46 -9.11
N GLY A 23 1.29 19.18 -9.20
CA GLY A 23 0.32 19.38 -8.11
C GLY A 23 -0.30 18.12 -7.49
N THR A 24 0.07 16.91 -7.91
CA THR A 24 -0.38 15.64 -7.34
C THR A 24 0.72 14.58 -7.21
N ARG A 25 1.96 14.90 -7.59
CA ARG A 25 3.05 13.90 -7.67
C ARG A 25 4.34 14.42 -7.08
N TRP A 26 4.97 13.56 -6.29
CA TRP A 26 6.24 13.80 -5.63
C TRP A 26 7.21 12.67 -5.93
N PHE A 27 8.50 12.97 -6.03
CA PHE A 27 9.56 12.03 -6.36
C PHE A 27 10.79 12.26 -5.49
N ASP A 28 11.30 11.21 -4.88
CA ASP A 28 12.57 11.26 -4.15
C ASP A 28 13.71 10.87 -5.12
N PRO A 29 14.64 11.79 -5.44
CA PRO A 29 15.70 11.52 -6.40
C PRO A 29 16.79 10.56 -5.87
N GLU A 30 16.94 10.42 -4.55
CA GLU A 30 17.91 9.50 -3.95
C GLU A 30 17.37 8.06 -4.01
N THR A 31 16.11 7.89 -3.61
CA THR A 31 15.52 6.56 -3.44
C THR A 31 14.68 6.10 -4.62
N ARG A 32 14.34 7.02 -5.53
CA ARG A 32 13.40 6.86 -6.66
C ARG A 32 11.97 6.52 -6.24
N ASP A 33 11.62 6.77 -4.99
CA ASP A 33 10.28 6.55 -4.48
C ASP A 33 9.32 7.61 -5.05
N VAL A 34 8.10 7.19 -5.38
CA VAL A 34 7.09 8.06 -5.96
C VAL A 34 5.89 8.13 -5.02
N VAL A 35 5.40 9.34 -4.78
CA VAL A 35 4.12 9.55 -4.09
C VAL A 35 3.14 10.23 -5.03
N VAL A 36 1.91 9.72 -5.06
CA VAL A 36 0.83 10.22 -5.92
C VAL A 36 -0.42 10.46 -5.08
N LEU A 37 -1.04 11.64 -5.27
CA LEU A 37 -2.35 11.98 -4.73
C LEU A 37 -3.39 11.93 -5.85
N GLY A 38 -4.26 10.92 -5.82
CA GLY A 38 -5.42 10.83 -6.69
C GLY A 38 -6.68 11.37 -6.02
N VAL A 39 -7.51 12.10 -6.76
CA VAL A 39 -8.83 12.56 -6.31
C VAL A 39 -9.86 12.22 -7.38
N GLY A 40 -10.96 11.58 -7.00
CA GLY A 40 -12.00 11.20 -7.95
C GLY A 40 -13.33 10.86 -7.30
N GLU A 41 -14.34 10.61 -8.14
CA GLU A 41 -15.68 10.19 -7.73
C GLU A 41 -15.81 8.66 -7.59
N ALA A 42 -14.72 7.93 -7.85
CA ALA A 42 -14.67 6.47 -7.72
C ALA A 42 -14.73 6.08 -6.24
N LEU A 43 -15.92 5.67 -5.79
CA LEU A 43 -16.12 5.15 -4.45
C LEU A 43 -15.52 3.73 -4.32
N PRO A 44 -15.09 3.33 -3.12
CA PRO A 44 -14.69 1.95 -2.84
C PRO A 44 -15.79 0.97 -3.29
N ARG A 45 -15.40 -0.08 -4.03
CA ARG A 45 -16.33 -1.09 -4.57
C ARG A 45 -16.61 -2.26 -3.62
N SER A 46 -16.16 -2.18 -2.36
CA SER A 46 -16.45 -3.21 -1.36
C SER A 46 -17.82 -2.97 -0.71
N THR A 47 -18.50 -4.07 -0.36
CA THR A 47 -19.72 -4.07 0.46
C THR A 47 -19.44 -3.75 1.92
N HIS A 48 -18.19 -3.95 2.37
CA HIS A 48 -17.71 -3.67 3.71
C HIS A 48 -16.80 -2.43 3.71
N TRP A 49 -16.75 -1.74 4.85
CA TRP A 49 -15.85 -0.59 5.02
C TRP A 49 -15.15 -0.65 6.38
N LEU A 50 -14.61 0.48 6.83
CA LEU A 50 -13.76 0.58 8.02
C LEU A 50 -14.43 0.10 9.32
N TYR A 51 -15.76 0.05 9.38
CA TYR A 51 -16.49 -0.46 10.54
C TYR A 51 -16.54 -1.99 10.60
N GLU A 52 -16.17 -2.68 9.51
CA GLU A 52 -16.05 -4.13 9.38
C GLU A 52 -14.64 -4.49 8.89
N ILE A 53 -13.62 -3.89 9.50
CA ILE A 53 -12.24 -3.94 9.01
C ILE A 53 -11.70 -5.38 8.85
N ASP A 54 -12.12 -6.33 9.69
CA ASP A 54 -11.65 -7.72 9.57
C ASP A 54 -12.24 -8.45 8.36
N VAL A 55 -13.51 -8.17 8.02
CA VAL A 55 -14.12 -8.70 6.79
C VAL A 55 -13.46 -8.07 5.57
N LEU A 56 -13.28 -6.74 5.60
CA LEU A 56 -12.61 -6.00 4.54
C LEU A 56 -11.16 -6.48 4.33
N ARG A 57 -10.40 -6.72 5.39
CA ARG A 57 -9.03 -7.30 5.35
C ARG A 57 -9.00 -8.61 4.60
N ARG A 58 -9.93 -9.52 4.92
CA ARG A 58 -10.05 -10.82 4.24
C ARG A 58 -10.39 -10.64 2.76
N GLU A 59 -11.38 -9.81 2.43
CA GLU A 59 -11.77 -9.53 1.04
C GLU A 59 -10.61 -8.95 0.22
N LEU A 60 -9.89 -7.98 0.78
CA LEU A 60 -8.73 -7.36 0.14
C LEU A 60 -7.62 -8.40 -0.08
N ALA A 61 -7.33 -9.24 0.92
CA ALA A 61 -6.32 -10.30 0.81
C ALA A 61 -6.63 -11.26 -0.35
N HIS A 62 -7.88 -11.73 -0.43
CA HIS A 62 -8.34 -12.59 -1.52
C HIS A 62 -8.30 -11.88 -2.87
N THR A 63 -8.72 -10.60 -2.93
CA THR A 63 -8.69 -9.81 -4.17
C THR A 63 -7.27 -9.65 -4.72
N HIS A 64 -6.30 -9.39 -3.85
CA HIS A 64 -4.89 -9.29 -4.25
C HIS A 64 -4.31 -10.65 -4.63
N ALA A 65 -4.65 -11.72 -3.90
CA ALA A 65 -4.20 -13.08 -4.22
C ALA A 65 -4.79 -13.63 -5.54
N ALA A 66 -6.03 -13.25 -5.88
CA ALA A 66 -6.76 -13.77 -7.04
C ALA A 66 -6.34 -13.14 -8.37
N ARG A 67 -5.51 -12.08 -8.39
CA ARG A 67 -5.05 -11.44 -9.64
C ARG A 67 -4.11 -12.38 -10.42
N PRO A 68 -4.56 -13.01 -11.52
CA PRO A 68 -3.70 -13.82 -12.37
C PRO A 68 -2.86 -12.90 -13.26
N VAL A 69 -1.70 -13.35 -13.74
CA VAL A 69 -0.95 -12.63 -14.78
C VAL A 69 -1.12 -13.35 -16.13
N PRO A 70 -1.30 -12.60 -17.23
CA PRO A 70 -0.92 -13.08 -18.54
C PRO A 70 0.62 -13.14 -18.60
N GLY A 71 1.19 -14.27 -18.20
CA GLY A 71 2.63 -14.54 -18.24
C GLY A 71 3.01 -15.37 -19.46
N PRO A 72 4.23 -15.21 -20.01
CA PRO A 72 4.72 -16.08 -21.06
C PRO A 72 5.12 -17.43 -20.46
N ALA A 73 4.58 -18.49 -21.07
CA ALA A 73 4.91 -19.90 -20.92
C ALA A 73 4.65 -20.58 -19.54
N PRO A 74 4.06 -21.79 -19.55
CA PRO A 74 3.92 -22.62 -18.36
C PRO A 74 5.30 -23.06 -17.84
N GLY A 75 5.51 -22.98 -16.51
CA GLY A 75 6.69 -23.55 -15.84
C GLY A 75 7.53 -22.59 -14.98
N LEU A 76 7.17 -21.32 -14.82
CA LEU A 76 7.86 -20.38 -13.92
C LEU A 76 6.91 -19.80 -12.85
N ASP A 77 7.25 -20.06 -11.58
CA ASP A 77 6.65 -19.66 -10.29
C ASP A 77 5.11 -19.53 -10.14
N PRO A 78 4.47 -20.32 -9.25
CA PRO A 78 3.05 -20.17 -8.91
C PRO A 78 2.77 -19.01 -7.92
N HIS A 79 3.72 -18.08 -7.71
CA HIS A 79 3.54 -17.02 -6.73
C HIS A 79 2.55 -15.94 -7.20
N PRO A 80 1.60 -15.52 -6.34
CA PRO A 80 0.67 -14.45 -6.67
C PRO A 80 1.44 -13.16 -6.94
N THR A 81 0.99 -12.40 -7.92
CA THR A 81 1.70 -11.22 -8.43
C THR A 81 1.36 -9.95 -7.69
N ALA A 82 0.35 -10.01 -6.83
CA ALA A 82 0.12 -9.07 -5.76
C ALA A 82 -0.21 -9.83 -4.48
N ARG A 83 0.17 -9.30 -3.33
CA ARG A 83 -0.25 -9.76 -2.01
C ARG A 83 -0.52 -8.58 -1.13
N LEU A 84 -1.63 -8.63 -0.40
CA LEU A 84 -1.85 -7.72 0.71
C LEU A 84 -0.87 -8.09 1.83
N LEU A 85 -0.20 -7.10 2.41
CA LEU A 85 0.66 -7.29 3.57
C LEU A 85 -0.02 -6.73 4.81
N GLU A 86 -0.55 -5.51 4.68
CA GLU A 86 -1.21 -4.80 5.77
C GLU A 86 -2.49 -4.13 5.29
N ALA A 87 -3.50 -4.11 6.14
CA ALA A 87 -4.67 -3.27 5.97
C ALA A 87 -5.20 -2.86 7.34
N ASP A 88 -5.56 -1.60 7.53
CA ASP A 88 -6.10 -1.11 8.79
C ASP A 88 -6.96 0.15 8.61
N ALA A 89 -7.81 0.41 9.59
CA ALA A 89 -8.52 1.69 9.73
C ALA A 89 -7.64 2.65 10.52
N VAL A 90 -7.14 3.70 9.87
CA VAL A 90 -6.24 4.69 10.49
C VAL A 90 -6.85 6.07 10.47
N ALA A 91 -6.49 6.92 11.43
CA ALA A 91 -6.86 8.33 11.41
C ALA A 91 -5.78 9.16 10.69
N LEU A 92 -6.19 9.98 9.72
CA LEU A 92 -5.40 11.07 9.15
C LEU A 92 -6.10 12.39 9.52
N ASP A 93 -5.48 13.19 10.38
CA ASP A 93 -6.03 14.47 10.83
C ASP A 93 -7.51 14.38 11.31
N GLY A 94 -7.79 13.33 12.09
CA GLY A 94 -9.12 13.01 12.62
C GLY A 94 -10.10 12.37 11.62
N CYS A 95 -9.72 12.17 10.36
CA CYS A 95 -10.53 11.45 9.38
C CYS A 95 -10.12 9.98 9.28
N LEU A 96 -11.08 9.06 9.35
CA LEU A 96 -10.82 7.65 9.13
C LEU A 96 -10.50 7.37 7.66
N ALA A 97 -9.36 6.72 7.43
CA ALA A 97 -8.84 6.26 6.15
C ALA A 97 -8.64 4.74 6.18
N LEU A 98 -8.82 4.10 5.04
CA LEU A 98 -8.30 2.75 4.83
C LEU A 98 -6.82 2.86 4.48
N TYR A 99 -5.97 2.32 5.34
CA TYR A 99 -4.57 2.05 5.02
C TYR A 99 -4.46 0.66 4.38
N THR A 100 -3.68 0.54 3.31
CA THR A 100 -3.25 -0.75 2.75
C THR A 100 -1.77 -0.70 2.38
N LEU A 101 -1.10 -1.84 2.49
CA LEU A 101 0.24 -2.07 1.97
C LEU A 101 0.24 -3.36 1.18
N VAL A 102 0.64 -3.27 -0.09
CA VAL A 102 0.59 -4.36 -1.05
C VAL A 102 1.97 -4.57 -1.65
N ALA A 103 2.43 -5.81 -1.70
CA ALA A 103 3.59 -6.20 -2.49
C ALA A 103 3.15 -6.66 -3.88
N GLU A 104 3.70 -6.06 -4.93
CA GLU A 104 3.41 -6.36 -6.32
C GLU A 104 4.70 -6.79 -7.04
N LYS A 105 4.62 -7.75 -7.95
CA LYS A 105 5.78 -8.13 -8.78
C LYS A 105 6.02 -7.06 -9.83
N LEU A 106 7.27 -6.59 -9.96
CA LEU A 106 7.64 -5.64 -11.00
C LEU A 106 7.56 -6.29 -12.39
N PRO A 107 6.96 -5.62 -13.39
CA PRO A 107 6.96 -6.11 -14.76
C PRO A 107 8.39 -6.34 -15.25
N LYS A 108 8.66 -7.49 -15.89
CA LYS A 108 9.97 -7.87 -16.46
C LYS A 108 11.10 -8.09 -15.44
N SER A 109 10.80 -8.11 -14.14
CA SER A 109 11.76 -8.55 -13.11
C SER A 109 11.45 -9.97 -12.64
N ALA A 110 12.48 -10.79 -12.46
CA ALA A 110 12.32 -12.15 -11.94
C ALA A 110 11.92 -12.14 -10.46
N THR A 111 12.61 -11.31 -9.66
CA THR A 111 12.51 -11.24 -8.20
C THR A 111 12.05 -9.88 -7.68
N GLY A 112 12.16 -8.82 -8.48
CA GLY A 112 11.89 -7.44 -8.04
C GLY A 112 10.44 -7.19 -7.66
N ARG A 113 10.25 -6.47 -6.56
CA ARG A 113 8.97 -6.08 -5.99
C ARG A 113 8.78 -4.57 -5.97
N LEU A 114 7.52 -4.17 -6.15
CA LEU A 114 7.00 -2.85 -5.81
C LEU A 114 6.17 -3.00 -4.54
N PHE A 115 6.45 -2.20 -3.53
CA PHE A 115 5.61 -2.08 -2.35
C PHE A 115 4.79 -0.80 -2.48
N ARG A 116 3.47 -0.95 -2.46
CA ARG A 116 2.51 0.14 -2.62
C ARG A 116 1.77 0.35 -1.31
N ALA A 117 2.04 1.47 -0.64
CA ALA A 117 1.30 1.91 0.53
C ALA A 117 0.24 2.93 0.11
N SER A 118 -1.01 2.74 0.48
CA SER A 118 -2.11 3.65 0.12
C SER A 118 -2.96 4.01 1.32
N PHE A 119 -3.35 5.27 1.41
CA PHE A 119 -4.39 5.78 2.29
C PHE A 119 -5.59 6.21 1.46
N VAL A 120 -6.75 5.60 1.71
CA VAL A 120 -8.01 5.90 1.02
C VAL A 120 -8.94 6.61 1.99
N LEU A 121 -9.17 7.90 1.76
CA LEU A 121 -10.21 8.68 2.42
C LEU A 121 -11.45 8.67 1.53
N ALA A 122 -12.53 8.04 2.01
CA ALA A 122 -13.81 8.00 1.30
C ALA A 122 -14.85 8.90 1.99
N LYS A 123 -15.54 9.69 1.17
CA LYS A 123 -16.71 10.51 1.51
C LYS A 123 -17.86 10.11 0.57
N ALA A 124 -19.05 10.70 0.76
CA ALA A 124 -20.27 10.22 0.11
C ALA A 124 -20.19 10.11 -1.43
N ASP A 125 -19.53 11.04 -2.10
CA ASP A 125 -19.41 11.13 -3.56
C ASP A 125 -17.96 11.33 -4.03
N ARG A 126 -16.98 11.19 -3.13
CA ARG A 126 -15.58 11.55 -3.37
C ARG A 126 -14.64 10.60 -2.65
N THR A 127 -13.52 10.34 -3.30
CA THR A 127 -12.38 9.62 -2.72
C THR A 127 -11.11 10.40 -2.96
N ALA A 128 -10.28 10.52 -1.93
CA ALA A 128 -8.89 10.95 -2.03
C ALA A 128 -7.98 9.76 -1.68
N VAL A 129 -7.00 9.49 -2.53
CA VAL A 129 -6.07 8.38 -2.37
C VAL A 129 -4.64 8.90 -2.42
N LEU A 130 -3.95 8.85 -1.30
CA LEU A 130 -2.51 9.12 -1.23
C LEU A 130 -1.78 7.78 -1.32
N THR A 131 -0.91 7.63 -2.32
CA THR A 131 -0.19 6.37 -2.58
C THR A 131 1.31 6.62 -2.66
N GLY A 132 2.09 5.93 -1.83
CA GLY A 132 3.53 5.80 -1.96
C GLY A 132 3.90 4.51 -2.68
N GLN A 133 4.89 4.58 -3.57
CA GLN A 133 5.40 3.50 -4.39
C GLN A 133 6.90 3.34 -4.16
N PHE A 134 7.29 2.18 -3.65
CA PHE A 134 8.64 1.86 -3.21
C PHE A 134 9.12 0.62 -3.95
N GLU A 135 10.00 0.81 -4.92
CA GLU A 135 10.46 -0.27 -5.80
C GLU A 135 11.83 -0.79 -5.37
N GLU A 136 12.03 -2.10 -5.50
CA GLU A 136 13.37 -2.68 -5.46
C GLU A 136 14.12 -2.30 -6.75
N TRP A 137 15.25 -1.61 -6.57
CA TRP A 137 16.14 -1.23 -7.66
C TRP A 137 17.49 -1.95 -7.53
N GLU A 138 18.05 -2.35 -8.66
CA GLU A 138 19.38 -3.00 -8.81
C GLU A 138 19.52 -4.37 -8.16
N ILE A 139 19.47 -4.45 -6.82
CA ILE A 139 19.53 -5.69 -6.04
C ILE A 139 18.13 -5.97 -5.49
N SER A 140 17.53 -7.09 -5.90
CA SER A 140 16.22 -7.54 -5.40
C SER A 140 16.33 -8.92 -4.75
N GLY A 141 15.39 -9.24 -3.85
CA GLY A 141 15.34 -10.56 -3.23
C GLY A 141 16.33 -10.78 -2.10
N MET A 142 17.10 -9.75 -1.70
CA MET A 142 18.13 -9.88 -0.66
C MET A 142 17.52 -10.09 0.72
N ARG A 143 16.44 -9.36 1.04
CA ARG A 143 15.71 -9.50 2.31
C ARG A 143 15.15 -10.91 2.41
N GLU A 144 14.47 -11.37 1.37
CA GLU A 144 13.86 -12.68 1.23
C GLU A 144 14.91 -13.79 1.41
N SER A 145 16.04 -13.67 0.71
CA SER A 145 17.12 -14.67 0.76
C SER A 145 17.73 -14.80 2.16
N LEU A 146 18.01 -13.67 2.83
CA LEU A 146 18.60 -13.66 4.16
C LEU A 146 17.61 -14.15 5.23
N VAL A 147 16.35 -13.72 5.16
CA VAL A 147 15.30 -14.21 6.06
C VAL A 147 15.08 -15.70 5.89
N ASN A 148 15.04 -16.20 4.64
CA ASN A 148 14.97 -17.63 4.38
C ASN A 148 16.16 -18.37 5.00
N LEU A 149 17.39 -17.88 4.84
CA LEU A 149 18.57 -18.48 5.46
C LEU A 149 18.45 -18.53 6.99
N GLN A 150 17.94 -17.46 7.63
CA GLN A 150 17.81 -17.36 9.08
C GLN A 150 16.63 -18.18 9.65
N THR A 151 15.62 -18.50 8.84
CA THR A 151 14.39 -19.19 9.26
C THR A 151 14.33 -20.66 8.87
N GLY A 152 15.43 -21.20 8.33
CA GLY A 152 15.56 -22.63 7.99
C GLY A 152 15.27 -22.98 6.52
N GLY A 153 15.27 -21.99 5.63
CA GLY A 153 15.11 -22.14 4.19
C GLY A 153 13.65 -22.32 3.75
N PRO A 154 13.43 -22.77 2.49
CA PRO A 154 12.08 -23.00 1.95
C PRO A 154 11.22 -23.96 2.76
N ASP A 155 11.87 -24.88 3.49
CA ASP A 155 11.29 -25.91 4.37
C ASP A 155 11.02 -25.40 5.80
N GLY A 156 11.40 -24.16 6.12
CA GLY A 156 11.03 -23.51 7.37
C GLY A 156 9.51 -23.36 7.51
N LYS A 157 9.01 -23.24 8.75
CA LYS A 157 7.58 -23.03 9.02
C LYS A 157 7.11 -21.72 8.37
N ARG A 158 6.52 -21.79 7.19
CA ARG A 158 5.77 -20.68 6.60
C ARG A 158 4.44 -20.57 7.35
N GLY A 159 4.22 -19.46 8.03
CA GLY A 159 2.92 -19.14 8.62
C GLY A 159 1.84 -18.99 7.53
N GLY A 160 0.58 -19.00 7.94
CA GLY A 160 -0.52 -18.54 7.08
C GLY A 160 -0.58 -17.02 7.05
N HIS A 161 -1.14 -16.45 5.99
CA HIS A 161 -1.32 -15.00 5.88
C HIS A 161 -2.22 -14.46 7.02
N PRO A 162 -1.91 -13.26 7.57
CA PRO A 162 -2.53 -12.77 8.81
C PRO A 162 -4.05 -12.58 8.73
N TYR A 163 -4.60 -12.36 7.53
CA TYR A 163 -6.05 -12.20 7.33
C TYR A 163 -6.76 -13.45 6.80
N ASP A 164 -6.01 -14.47 6.37
CA ASP A 164 -6.54 -15.77 6.00
C ASP A 164 -5.40 -16.81 5.95
N PRO A 165 -5.35 -17.80 6.84
CA PRO A 165 -4.25 -18.75 6.89
C PRO A 165 -4.12 -19.63 5.65
N GLU A 166 -5.14 -19.70 4.79
CA GLU A 166 -5.08 -20.45 3.51
C GLU A 166 -4.32 -19.69 2.41
N LEU A 167 -4.07 -18.38 2.59
CA LEU A 167 -3.32 -17.56 1.64
C LEU A 167 -1.81 -17.61 1.93
N PRO A 168 -0.96 -17.49 0.89
CA PRO A 168 0.49 -17.54 1.06
C PRO A 168 1.01 -16.31 1.82
N PHE A 169 1.98 -16.56 2.70
CA PHE A 169 2.70 -15.56 3.47
C PHE A 169 4.21 -15.78 3.32
N GLU A 170 4.97 -14.70 3.16
CA GLU A 170 6.42 -14.75 3.15
C GLU A 170 6.95 -14.25 4.50
N PRO A 171 7.77 -15.04 5.23
CA PRO A 171 8.33 -14.60 6.52
C PRO A 171 9.14 -13.29 6.42
N SER A 172 9.69 -12.97 5.25
CA SER A 172 10.37 -11.70 4.97
C SER A 172 9.45 -10.50 5.01
N ASP A 173 8.14 -10.69 4.85
CA ASP A 173 7.15 -9.60 4.95
C ASP A 173 6.95 -9.13 6.40
N ASP A 174 7.42 -9.89 7.41
CA ASP A 174 7.26 -9.54 8.84
C ASP A 174 7.95 -8.19 9.19
N PRO A 175 7.26 -7.24 9.88
CA PRO A 175 7.84 -5.99 10.35
C PRO A 175 9.07 -6.12 11.24
N ALA A 176 9.25 -7.25 11.94
CA ALA A 176 10.41 -7.49 12.81
C ALA A 176 11.76 -7.40 12.05
N TRP A 177 11.74 -7.56 10.73
CA TRP A 177 12.92 -7.45 9.87
C TRP A 177 13.25 -6.02 9.46
N ASP A 178 12.37 -5.04 9.66
CA ASP A 178 12.54 -3.70 9.10
C ASP A 178 13.79 -2.99 9.63
N GLU A 179 14.13 -3.17 10.91
CA GLU A 179 15.33 -2.61 11.52
C GLU A 179 16.63 -3.17 10.92
N GLN A 180 16.62 -4.45 10.53
CA GLN A 180 17.76 -5.09 9.89
C GLN A 180 17.88 -4.69 8.40
N PHE A 181 16.77 -4.33 7.77
CA PHE A 181 16.70 -3.95 6.37
C PHE A 181 16.13 -2.53 6.18
N PRO A 182 16.71 -1.48 6.78
CA PRO A 182 16.07 -0.16 6.83
C PRO A 182 15.95 0.50 5.45
N ARG A 183 16.84 0.16 4.51
CA ARG A 183 16.83 0.67 3.13
C ARG A 183 15.96 -0.17 2.19
N HIS A 184 15.46 -1.31 2.65
CA HIS A 184 14.60 -2.15 1.82
C HIS A 184 13.27 -1.45 1.53
N PRO A 185 12.73 -1.54 0.31
CA PRO A 185 11.50 -0.84 -0.07
C PRO A 185 10.30 -1.09 0.84
N LEU A 186 10.12 -2.32 1.36
CA LEU A 186 9.09 -2.61 2.36
C LEU A 186 9.26 -1.79 3.66
N SER A 187 10.49 -1.74 4.19
CA SER A 187 10.80 -0.96 5.39
C SER A 187 10.61 0.54 5.16
N LYS A 188 11.02 1.03 3.98
CA LYS A 188 10.79 2.42 3.55
C LYS A 188 9.31 2.73 3.47
N ALA A 189 8.50 1.85 2.88
CA ALA A 189 7.06 2.03 2.78
C ALA A 189 6.41 2.16 4.17
N ARG A 190 6.79 1.29 5.12
CA ARG A 190 6.30 1.37 6.51
C ARG A 190 6.79 2.62 7.25
N ALA A 191 8.02 3.05 7.01
CA ALA A 191 8.54 4.30 7.57
C ALA A 191 7.76 5.51 7.03
N TRP A 192 7.54 5.56 5.71
CA TRP A 192 6.73 6.60 5.07
C TRP A 192 5.28 6.61 5.61
N VAL A 193 4.67 5.44 5.81
CA VAL A 193 3.33 5.33 6.41
C VAL A 193 3.29 5.96 7.80
N ARG A 194 4.30 5.73 8.64
CA ARG A 194 4.38 6.39 9.97
C ARG A 194 4.47 7.91 9.82
N THR A 195 5.37 8.40 8.97
CA THR A 195 5.50 9.84 8.69
C THR A 195 4.20 10.47 8.21
N VAL A 196 3.49 9.82 7.27
CA VAL A 196 2.20 10.32 6.76
C VAL A 196 1.15 10.33 7.87
N ARG A 197 1.06 9.27 8.68
CA ARG A 197 0.08 9.22 9.79
C ARG A 197 0.28 10.34 10.80
N GLU A 198 1.53 10.75 11.03
CA GLU A 198 1.90 11.79 11.99
C GLU A 198 1.76 13.21 11.42
N SER A 199 1.99 13.39 10.11
CA SER A 199 2.09 14.71 9.47
C SER A 199 0.90 15.07 8.57
N ALA A 200 0.06 14.11 8.19
CA ALA A 200 -1.01 14.38 7.24
C ALA A 200 -2.00 15.40 7.79
N VAL A 201 -2.40 16.33 6.93
CA VAL A 201 -3.47 17.29 7.16
C VAL A 201 -4.52 17.11 6.07
N VAL A 202 -5.79 17.00 6.47
CA VAL A 202 -6.90 16.84 5.53
C VAL A 202 -7.59 18.17 5.35
N ALA A 203 -7.80 18.60 4.10
CA ALA A 203 -8.42 19.88 3.79
C ALA A 203 -9.81 19.99 4.45
N ARG A 204 -10.11 21.16 5.03
CA ARG A 204 -11.34 21.39 5.81
C ARG A 204 -12.59 21.09 4.99
N GLU A 205 -12.58 21.46 3.72
CA GLU A 205 -13.67 21.27 2.78
C GLU A 205 -13.92 19.78 2.52
N PHE A 206 -12.84 18.99 2.42
CA PHE A 206 -12.93 17.53 2.29
C PHE A 206 -13.46 16.89 3.58
N LYS A 207 -13.00 17.35 4.75
CA LYS A 207 -13.51 16.87 6.05
C LYS A 207 -15.02 17.10 6.20
N ALA A 208 -15.51 18.24 5.71
CA ALA A 208 -16.90 18.64 5.80
C ALA A 208 -17.86 17.84 4.90
N LEU A 209 -17.34 17.06 3.94
CA LEU A 209 -18.17 16.20 3.10
C LEU A 209 -18.89 15.12 3.94
N PRO A 210 -20.11 14.73 3.54
CA PRO A 210 -20.84 13.67 4.23
C PRO A 210 -20.05 12.35 4.25
N PRO A 211 -20.17 11.54 5.30
CA PRO A 211 -19.44 10.28 5.41
C PRO A 211 -19.82 9.31 4.30
N PHE A 212 -18.84 8.53 3.84
CA PHE A 212 -19.09 7.40 2.95
C PHE A 212 -19.97 6.35 3.64
N ARG A 213 -20.87 5.74 2.87
CA ARG A 213 -21.68 4.59 3.28
C ARG A 213 -21.60 3.56 2.17
N THR A 214 -21.29 2.32 2.53
CA THR A 214 -21.46 1.21 1.59
C THR A 214 -22.94 1.04 1.29
N ARG A 215 -23.24 0.51 0.10
CA ARG A 215 -24.61 0.24 -0.34
C ARG A 215 -25.00 -1.17 0.00
#